data_AF-G5JBB1-F1
#
_entry.id   AF-G5JBB1-F1
#
_cell.length_a   1.000
_cell.length_b   1.000
_cell.length_c   1.000
_cell.angle_alpha   90.00
_cell.angle_beta   90.00
_cell.angle_gamma   90.00
#
_symmetry.space_group_name_H-M   'P 1'
#
loop_
_entity.id
_entity.type
_entity.pdbx_description
1 polymer ?
#
loop_
_entity_poly.entity_id
_entity_poly.type
_entity_poly.pdbx_seq_one_letter_code
_entity_poly.pdbx_strand_id
1 'polypeptide(L)'
;MTLIKIHEFSTGVIIQGTPSQWWIAEFMKERDFMNSTLDKIPYPVERAISQELLTIYDFPENTKSPVIIGREVRYRREAWSVLAVVTLGEDEPGNKVCLYRYFVTEGLGKITDLLSWYNRNHRP
;
A
#
# COMPACT_ATOMS: atom_id res chain seq x y z
N MET A 1 25.82 -2.27 0.85
CA MET A 1 24.39 -1.98 1.07
C MET A 1 24.16 -0.53 0.70
N THR A 2 23.29 -0.27 -0.27
CA THR A 2 22.90 1.11 -0.61
C THR A 2 21.94 1.59 0.47
N LEU A 3 22.22 2.74 1.10
CA LEU A 3 21.27 3.37 2.01
C LEU A 3 20.08 3.86 1.17
N ILE A 4 18.92 3.23 1.32
CA ILE A 4 17.67 3.68 0.70
C ILE A 4 16.77 4.30 1.78
N LYS A 5 16.09 5.38 1.43
CA LYS A 5 15.09 6.01 2.31
C LYS A 5 13.72 5.48 1.91
N ILE A 6 13.11 4.73 2.81
CA ILE A 6 11.79 4.14 2.60
C ILE A 6 10.76 5.03 3.27
N HIS A 7 9.73 5.36 2.52
CA HIS A 7 8.54 6.05 3.01
C HIS A 7 7.36 5.10 2.98
N GLU A 8 6.39 5.31 3.87
CA GLU A 8 5.19 4.50 3.97
C GLU A 8 3.94 5.38 3.99
N PHE A 9 2.83 4.81 3.52
CA PHE A 9 1.48 5.34 3.65
C PHE A 9 0.46 4.22 3.40
N SER A 10 -0.80 4.42 3.80
CA SER A 10 -1.85 3.42 3.66
C SER A 10 -3.14 4.02 3.10
N THR A 11 -4.02 3.18 2.56
CA THR A 11 -5.40 3.57 2.22
C THR A 11 -6.06 4.23 3.44
N GLY A 12 -6.68 5.40 3.23
CA GLY A 12 -7.45 6.06 4.28
C GLY A 12 -8.72 5.27 4.59
N VAL A 13 -8.81 4.73 5.80
CA VAL A 13 -10.00 4.04 6.31
C VAL A 13 -10.34 4.51 7.71
N ILE A 14 -11.63 4.68 7.99
CA ILE A 14 -12.13 4.83 9.35
C ILE A 14 -12.50 3.43 9.84
N ILE A 15 -11.83 3.00 10.90
CA ILE A 15 -12.11 1.71 11.55
C ILE A 15 -13.04 1.90 12.73
N GLN A 16 -13.95 0.95 12.93
CA GLN A 16 -14.76 0.82 14.12
C GLN A 16 -14.64 -0.60 14.65
N GLY A 17 -14.93 -0.79 15.93
CA GLY A 17 -14.73 -2.10 16.53
C GLY A 17 -14.96 -2.16 18.02
N THR A 18 -15.04 -3.41 18.47
CA THR A 18 -14.84 -3.80 19.86
C THR A 18 -13.43 -4.36 20.02
N PRO A 19 -12.90 -4.56 21.24
CA PRO A 19 -11.59 -5.18 21.44
C PRO A 19 -11.42 -6.55 20.75
N SER A 20 -12.52 -7.26 20.49
CA SER A 20 -12.53 -8.58 19.85
C SER A 20 -12.85 -8.58 18.36
N GLN A 21 -13.35 -7.48 17.79
CA GLN A 21 -13.78 -7.43 16.39
C GLN A 21 -13.68 -6.02 15.85
N TRP A 22 -12.94 -5.84 14.75
CA TRP A 22 -12.74 -4.57 14.07
C TRP A 22 -13.19 -4.70 12.62
N TRP A 23 -13.79 -3.63 12.09
CA TRP A 23 -14.24 -3.54 10.71
C TRP A 23 -13.99 -2.13 10.16
N ILE A 24 -14.02 -2.02 8.84
CA ILE A 24 -13.95 -0.74 8.13
C ILE A 24 -15.35 -0.15 8.10
N ALA A 25 -15.53 1.01 8.74
CA ALA A 25 -16.78 1.74 8.73
C ALA A 25 -16.91 2.61 7.49
N GLU A 26 -15.80 3.23 7.05
CA GLU A 26 -15.82 4.13 5.89
C GLU A 26 -14.43 4.19 5.23
N PHE A 27 -14.40 4.30 3.91
CA PHE A 27 -13.19 4.70 3.18
C PHE A 27 -13.13 6.22 3.11
N MET A 28 -11.98 6.79 3.46
CA MET A 28 -11.76 8.22 3.26
C MET A 28 -11.81 8.54 1.75
N LYS A 29 -12.00 9.80 1.38
CA LYS A 29 -12.16 10.20 -0.02
C LYS A 29 -10.94 9.78 -0.85
N GLU A 30 -11.13 9.62 -2.14
CA GLU A 30 -10.02 9.32 -3.05
C GLU A 30 -8.87 10.30 -2.83
N ARG A 31 -7.66 9.75 -2.57
CA ARG A 31 -6.39 10.46 -2.26
C ARG A 31 -6.21 10.93 -0.82
N ASP A 32 -7.16 10.67 0.07
CA ASP A 32 -6.94 10.79 1.51
C ASP A 32 -6.20 9.52 1.98
N PHE A 33 -4.88 9.54 1.84
CA PHE A 33 -4.01 8.51 2.42
C PHE A 33 -3.78 8.80 3.90
N MET A 34 -3.54 7.75 4.69
CA MET A 34 -3.22 7.88 6.11
C MET A 34 -1.89 7.24 6.47
N ASN A 35 -1.42 7.53 7.68
CA ASN A 35 -0.15 7.01 8.22
C ASN A 35 1.02 7.30 7.27
N SER A 36 1.04 8.49 6.66
CA SER A 36 2.07 8.85 5.68
C SER A 36 3.31 9.40 6.37
N THR A 37 4.49 8.90 5.98
CA THR A 37 5.79 9.49 6.34
C THR A 37 6.30 10.48 5.30
N LEU A 38 5.45 10.84 4.33
CA LEU A 38 5.70 11.87 3.33
C LEU A 38 4.80 13.08 3.62
N ASP A 39 5.32 14.28 3.41
CA ASP A 39 4.51 15.51 3.44
C ASP A 39 3.46 15.49 2.32
N LYS A 40 3.79 14.85 1.19
CA LYS A 40 2.93 14.68 0.03
C LYS A 40 3.29 13.42 -0.75
N ILE A 41 2.28 12.67 -1.19
CA ILE A 41 2.50 11.51 -2.08
C ILE A 41 3.05 11.99 -3.42
N PRO A 42 4.18 11.43 -3.91
CA PRO A 42 4.76 11.80 -5.19
C PRO A 42 3.79 11.56 -6.35
N TYR A 43 3.73 12.51 -7.27
CA TYR A 43 2.79 12.46 -8.40
C TYR A 43 2.90 11.18 -9.26
N PRO A 44 4.10 10.63 -9.58
CA PRO A 44 4.20 9.36 -10.30
C PRO A 44 3.53 8.18 -9.57
N VAL A 45 3.58 8.19 -8.23
CA VAL A 45 2.99 7.15 -7.37
C VAL A 45 1.47 7.33 -7.31
N GLU A 46 1.00 8.54 -7.04
CA GLU A 46 -0.44 8.87 -7.02
C GLU A 46 -1.10 8.52 -8.36
N ARG A 47 -0.45 8.86 -9.48
CA ARG A 47 -0.92 8.52 -10.82
C ARG A 47 -1.00 7.01 -11.05
N ALA A 48 -0.04 6.24 -10.54
CA ALA A 48 -0.07 4.79 -10.68
C ALA A 48 -1.24 4.17 -9.89
N ILE A 49 -1.52 4.70 -8.69
CA ILE A 49 -2.69 4.30 -7.90
C ILE A 49 -3.97 4.65 -8.66
N SER A 50 -4.11 5.88 -9.17
CA SER A 50 -5.31 6.32 -9.89
C SER A 50 -5.53 5.60 -11.23
N GLN A 51 -4.48 4.99 -11.79
CA GLN A 51 -4.54 4.19 -13.02
C GLN A 51 -4.67 2.69 -12.71
N GLU A 52 -4.97 2.33 -11.46
CA GLU A 52 -5.17 0.95 -11.00
C GLU A 52 -3.96 0.04 -11.27
N LEU A 53 -2.77 0.63 -11.44
CA LEU A 53 -1.52 -0.07 -11.74
C LEU A 53 -0.96 -0.88 -10.56
N LEU A 54 -1.56 -0.70 -9.39
CA LEU A 54 -1.22 -1.32 -8.11
C LEU A 54 -2.43 -2.05 -7.51
N THR A 55 -3.46 -2.32 -8.31
CA THR A 55 -4.74 -2.89 -7.87
C THR A 55 -4.83 -4.38 -8.20
N ILE A 56 -5.51 -5.15 -7.35
CA ILE A 56 -5.91 -6.54 -7.60
C ILE A 56 -7.43 -6.56 -7.75
N TYR A 57 -7.93 -7.02 -8.90
CA TYR A 57 -9.37 -7.09 -9.15
C TYR A 57 -10.01 -8.34 -8.54
N ASP A 58 -9.32 -9.48 -8.60
CA ASP A 58 -9.78 -10.76 -8.03
C ASP A 58 -8.84 -11.20 -6.92
N PHE A 59 -9.18 -10.86 -5.68
CA PHE A 59 -8.45 -11.34 -4.51
C PHE A 59 -9.15 -12.58 -3.96
N PRO A 60 -8.49 -13.75 -3.89
CA PRO A 60 -9.17 -14.96 -3.44
C PRO A 60 -9.62 -14.82 -1.98
N GLU A 61 -10.89 -15.08 -1.70
CA GLU A 61 -11.52 -14.91 -0.38
C GLU A 61 -10.79 -15.68 0.75
N ASN A 62 -10.13 -16.78 0.42
CA ASN A 62 -9.41 -17.65 1.35
C ASN A 62 -7.93 -17.28 1.54
N THR A 63 -7.50 -16.13 1.01
CA THR A 63 -6.11 -15.69 1.08
C THR A 63 -5.77 -15.17 2.47
N LYS A 64 -4.90 -15.90 3.19
CA LYS A 64 -4.43 -15.52 4.53
C LYS A 64 -3.15 -14.69 4.52
N SER A 65 -2.42 -14.71 3.41
CA SER A 65 -1.14 -14.02 3.26
C SER A 65 -1.31 -12.73 2.47
N PRO A 66 -0.57 -11.65 2.80
CA PRO A 66 -0.57 -10.46 1.97
C PRO A 66 -0.11 -10.77 0.55
N VAL A 67 -0.70 -10.10 -0.44
CA VAL A 67 -0.18 -10.07 -1.81
C VAL A 67 0.70 -8.84 -1.97
N ILE A 68 1.82 -9.00 -2.66
CA ILE A 68 2.79 -7.93 -2.86
C ILE A 68 2.87 -7.59 -4.34
N ILE A 69 2.67 -6.32 -4.67
CA ILE A 69 2.86 -5.76 -6.02
C ILE A 69 4.05 -4.82 -5.99
N GLY A 70 5.10 -5.16 -6.75
CA GLY A 70 6.24 -4.27 -7.00
C GLY A 70 6.05 -3.54 -8.31
N ARG A 71 6.19 -2.21 -8.32
CA ARG A 71 6.15 -1.42 -9.56
C ARG A 71 7.09 -0.23 -9.52
N GLU A 72 7.74 0.00 -10.65
CA GLU A 72 8.50 1.22 -10.87
C GLU A 72 7.67 2.21 -11.69
N VAL A 73 7.65 3.45 -11.23
CA VAL A 73 6.80 4.50 -11.79
C VAL A 73 7.65 5.73 -12.05
N ARG A 74 7.34 6.42 -13.15
CA ARG A 74 8.07 7.60 -13.57
C ARG A 74 7.14 8.61 -14.19
N TYR A 75 7.32 9.87 -13.84
CA TYR A 75 6.69 10.99 -14.52
C TYR A 75 7.68 12.15 -14.59
N ARG A 76 7.95 12.64 -15.80
CA ARG A 76 8.97 13.68 -16.06
C ARG A 76 10.32 13.29 -15.44
N ARG A 77 10.80 14.07 -14.46
CA ARG A 77 12.11 13.90 -13.80
C ARG A 77 12.03 13.13 -12.48
N GLU A 78 10.83 12.75 -12.04
CA GLU A 78 10.63 11.98 -10.81
C GLU A 78 10.43 10.51 -11.13
N ALA A 79 11.13 9.66 -10.40
CA ALA A 79 11.04 8.21 -10.53
C ALA A 79 11.00 7.59 -9.13
N TRP A 80 10.13 6.59 -8.96
CA TRP A 80 9.92 5.94 -7.68
C TRP A 80 9.77 4.43 -7.90
N SER A 81 10.33 3.67 -6.97
CA SER A 81 10.03 2.25 -6.80
C SER A 81 8.97 2.12 -5.71
N VAL A 82 7.93 1.33 -5.98
CA VAL A 82 6.75 1.17 -5.14
C VAL A 82 6.55 -0.30 -4.83
N LEU A 83 6.32 -0.62 -3.56
CA LEU A 83 5.87 -1.92 -3.10
C LEU A 83 4.49 -1.72 -2.44
N ALA A 84 3.43 -2.20 -3.09
CA ALA A 84 2.10 -2.23 -2.52
C ALA A 84 1.88 -3.59 -1.86
N VAL A 85 1.54 -3.57 -0.57
CA VAL A 85 1.19 -4.76 0.22
C VAL A 85 -0.31 -4.73 0.43
N VAL A 86 -0.98 -5.76 -0.06
CA VAL A 86 -2.43 -5.86 -0.12
C VAL A 86 -2.90 -6.96 0.83
N THR A 87 -3.78 -6.60 1.77
CA THR A 87 -4.40 -7.52 2.73
C THR A 87 -5.91 -7.42 2.65
N LEU A 88 -6.63 -8.51 2.95
CA LEU A 88 -8.08 -8.44 3.10
C LEU A 88 -8.44 -7.90 4.48
N GLY A 89 -9.25 -6.85 4.48
CA GLY A 89 -10.05 -6.41 5.62
C GLY A 89 -11.50 -6.88 5.48
N GLU A 90 -12.31 -6.50 6.45
CA GLU A 90 -13.75 -6.71 6.46
C GLU A 90 -14.44 -5.38 6.74
N ASP A 91 -15.45 -5.03 5.95
CA ASP A 91 -16.29 -3.84 6.15
C ASP A 91 -17.60 -4.17 6.89
N GLU A 92 -18.41 -3.17 7.20
CA GLU A 92 -19.79 -3.36 7.71
C GLU A 92 -20.76 -3.49 6.54
N PRO A 93 -20.85 -4.69 5.93
CA PRO A 93 -21.77 -5.76 6.32
C PRO A 93 -21.10 -7.16 6.32
N GLY A 94 -19.76 -7.20 6.36
CA GLY A 94 -18.97 -8.43 6.31
C GLY A 94 -18.28 -8.69 4.97
N ASN A 95 -18.26 -7.73 4.04
CA ASN A 95 -17.62 -7.94 2.74
C ASN A 95 -16.10 -7.89 2.89
N LYS A 96 -15.42 -8.72 2.08
CA LYS A 96 -13.97 -8.68 1.98
C LYS A 96 -13.56 -7.51 1.10
N VAL A 97 -12.69 -6.67 1.63
CA VAL A 97 -12.18 -5.48 0.95
C VAL A 97 -10.67 -5.44 0.96
N CYS A 98 -10.05 -4.94 -0.11
CA CYS A 98 -8.61 -4.82 -0.21
C CYS A 98 -8.12 -3.57 0.53
N LEU A 99 -7.21 -3.78 1.49
CA LEU A 99 -6.49 -2.73 2.19
C LEU A 99 -5.05 -2.68 1.67
N TYR A 100 -4.57 -1.48 1.39
CA TYR A 100 -3.24 -1.27 0.82
C TYR A 100 -2.34 -0.54 1.81
N ARG A 101 -1.12 -1.07 1.99
CA ARG A 101 0.02 -0.35 2.55
C ARG A 101 1.10 -0.22 1.47
N TYR A 102 1.53 1.00 1.24
CA TYR A 102 2.53 1.32 0.22
C TYR A 102 3.86 1.64 0.89
N PHE A 103 4.92 1.05 0.37
CA PHE A 103 6.30 1.40 0.68
C PHE A 103 6.97 1.93 -0.58
N VAL A 104 7.56 3.13 -0.50
CA VAL A 104 8.12 3.82 -1.65
C VAL A 104 9.51 4.33 -1.37
N THR A 105 10.36 4.30 -2.39
CA THR A 105 11.69 4.93 -2.36
C THR A 105 11.93 5.64 -3.69
N GLU A 106 12.61 6.78 -3.62
CA GLU A 106 13.00 7.52 -4.82
C GLU A 106 14.02 6.68 -5.64
N GLY A 107 13.88 6.76 -6.97
CA GLY A 107 14.72 6.05 -7.93
C GLY A 107 14.14 4.74 -8.45
N LEU A 108 14.70 4.30 -9.57
CA LEU A 108 14.43 3.01 -10.20
C LEU A 108 15.46 1.96 -9.73
N GLY A 109 15.17 0.70 -9.98
CA GLY A 109 16.00 -0.45 -9.62
C GLY A 109 15.97 -0.80 -8.14
N LYS A 110 14.96 -0.34 -7.37
CA LYS A 110 14.91 -0.50 -5.90
C LYS A 110 13.86 -1.48 -5.40
N ILE A 111 13.15 -2.17 -6.29
CA ILE A 111 12.13 -3.16 -5.89
C ILE A 111 12.71 -4.27 -5.01
N THR A 112 13.88 -4.81 -5.38
CA THR A 112 14.54 -5.86 -4.58
C THR A 112 14.99 -5.34 -3.21
N ASP A 113 15.43 -4.08 -3.14
CA ASP A 113 15.81 -3.45 -1.87
C ASP A 113 14.58 -3.28 -0.96
N LEU A 114 13.45 -2.81 -1.51
CA LEU A 114 12.16 -2.69 -0.80
C LEU A 114 11.66 -4.05 -0.32
N LEU A 115 11.68 -5.07 -1.18
CA LEU A 115 11.23 -6.42 -0.83
C LEU A 115 12.12 -7.04 0.26
N SER A 116 13.44 -6.86 0.15
CA SER A 116 14.40 -7.32 1.15
C SER A 116 14.24 -6.60 2.49
N TRP A 117 13.87 -5.32 2.48
CA TRP A 117 13.52 -4.59 3.69
C TRP A 117 12.21 -5.09 4.29
N TYR A 118 11.16 -5.26 3.48
CA TYR A 118 9.85 -5.73 3.95
C TYR A 118 9.96 -7.11 4.62
N ASN A 119 10.63 -8.06 3.97
CA ASN A 119 10.81 -9.41 4.50
C ASN A 119 11.64 -9.48 5.80
N ARG A 120 12.44 -8.46 6.09
CA ARG A 120 13.24 -8.38 7.34
C ARG A 120 12.47 -7.75 8.49
N ASN A 121 11.64 -6.74 8.21
CA ASN A 121 11.00 -5.91 9.24
C ASN A 121 9.53 -6.26 9.50
N HIS A 122 8.86 -6.89 8.53
CA HIS A 122 7.43 -7.17 8.58
C HIS A 122 7.13 -8.64 8.30
N ARG A 123 7.91 -9.54 8.91
CA ARG A 123 7.59 -10.97 8.88
C ARG A 123 6.15 -11.18 9.41
N PRO A 124 5.31 -12.01 8.76
CA PRO A 124 4.15 -12.57 9.44
C PRO A 124 4.58 -13.34 10.70
#